data_AF-A0A6L9J1L5-F1
#
_entry.id   AF-A0A6L9J1L5-F1
#
_cell.length_a   1.000
_cell.length_b   1.000
_cell.length_c   1.000
_cell.angle_alpha   90.00
_cell.angle_beta   90.00
_cell.angle_gamma   90.00
#
_symmetry.space_group_name_H-M   'P 1'
#
loop_
_entity.id
_entity.type
_entity.pdbx_description
1 polymer ?
#
loop_
_entity_poly.entity_id
_entity_poly.type
_entity_poly.pdbx_seq_one_letter_code
_entity_poly.pdbx_strand_id
1 'polypeptide(L)'
;MVTQSQFHNGGPNGPASWQTIGILVKRGQYDEAETLLTQIGTLPAAQQGEDAMLLQIVHAARLISQACDISRSEASWYQQQANRALSRAQQLTDLLGEMCEVAHEYAEHGYQVGRSQPLSDAGGIPSNGGGNGASGTNLWQRFHHALRRAAGTAQQGNGHNELVAKLPDRKPSRATLVVYCLGQFCVYYNERALINWPGRKNQSVLKYLVLNHMRPVGKEVLMELFWPDSDPDAARNSLNVVIYGLRQTFREADPDFSFILFKDDSYQLNPDLHIWVDVNAFVEHEQAGWRSVRRGEMALAAREFAAADALYQGQLLADDRYEEWIAPQRQTLETSYLNLLDELGRYFTEAKDYGTAAMHCRTMLSIDSCHEGAHRRLMRCYQQQGQYHLALRQFHLCTEVLERELSTSPSPATVTLYNQIAASL
;
A
#
# COMPACT_ATOMS: atom_id res chain seq x y z
N MET A 1 -1.37 30.76 -24.86
CA MET A 1 -1.06 30.57 -26.29
C MET A 1 0.20 31.36 -26.59
N VAL A 2 1.35 30.67 -26.64
CA VAL A 2 2.61 31.29 -27.06
C VAL A 2 2.83 30.89 -28.51
N THR A 3 2.98 31.92 -29.36
CA THR A 3 2.98 31.85 -30.82
C THR A 3 4.26 31.23 -31.40
N GLN A 4 4.05 30.47 -32.48
CA GLN A 4 5.00 29.66 -33.27
C GLN A 4 6.25 30.35 -33.87
N SER A 5 6.64 31.57 -33.49
CA SER A 5 7.61 32.37 -34.29
C SER A 5 8.97 32.66 -33.64
N GLN A 6 9.46 31.86 -32.69
CA GLN A 6 10.84 32.00 -32.17
C GLN A 6 11.77 30.82 -32.48
N PHE A 7 11.40 29.92 -33.40
CA PHE A 7 12.25 28.85 -33.92
C PHE A 7 13.17 29.30 -35.07
N HIS A 8 13.77 30.49 -34.99
CA HIS A 8 14.76 30.96 -35.97
C HIS A 8 15.97 31.58 -35.26
N ASN A 9 16.78 30.72 -34.65
CA ASN A 9 18.25 30.76 -34.76
C ASN A 9 18.87 29.63 -33.92
N GLY A 10 19.39 28.63 -34.62
CA GLY A 10 19.93 27.39 -34.05
C GLY A 10 18.98 26.24 -34.35
N GLY A 11 19.38 25.33 -35.24
CA GLY A 11 18.58 24.16 -35.60
C GLY A 11 18.21 23.30 -34.39
N PRO A 12 17.45 22.21 -34.58
CA PRO A 12 16.84 21.45 -33.48
C PRO A 12 17.82 20.78 -32.49
N ASN A 13 19.13 20.93 -32.70
CA ASN A 13 20.25 20.59 -31.79
C ASN A 13 20.94 21.80 -31.13
N GLY A 14 20.33 23.00 -31.14
CA GLY A 14 20.96 24.22 -30.61
C GLY A 14 20.93 24.32 -29.07
N PRO A 15 21.90 25.04 -28.45
CA PRO A 15 21.99 25.25 -26.99
C PRO A 15 20.73 25.90 -26.37
N ALA A 16 19.90 26.57 -27.17
CA ALA A 16 18.63 27.17 -26.75
C ALA A 16 17.57 26.12 -26.34
N SER A 17 17.55 24.93 -26.95
CA SER A 17 16.58 23.87 -26.64
C SER A 17 16.85 23.25 -25.27
N TRP A 18 18.11 22.98 -24.95
CA TRP A 18 18.53 22.43 -23.65
C TRP A 18 18.38 23.44 -22.50
N GLN A 19 18.64 24.73 -22.76
CA GLN A 19 18.38 25.79 -21.79
C GLN A 19 16.89 25.90 -21.45
N THR A 20 16.01 25.76 -22.45
CA THR A 20 14.56 25.79 -22.27
C THR A 20 14.09 24.59 -21.43
N ILE A 21 14.59 23.39 -21.71
CA ILE A 21 14.30 22.18 -20.92
C ILE A 21 14.76 22.36 -19.46
N GLY A 22 15.97 22.92 -19.23
CA GLY A 22 16.46 23.22 -17.90
C GLY A 22 15.60 24.22 -17.12
N ILE A 23 14.99 25.20 -17.80
CA ILE A 23 14.05 26.15 -17.18
C ILE A 23 12.73 25.46 -16.81
N LEU A 24 12.20 24.59 -17.68
CA LEU A 24 10.96 23.84 -17.44
C LEU A 24 11.10 22.88 -16.26
N VAL A 25 12.22 22.14 -16.18
CA VAL A 25 12.54 21.26 -15.05
C VAL A 25 12.63 22.05 -13.74
N LYS A 26 13.30 23.21 -13.73
CA LYS A 26 13.38 24.09 -12.54
C LYS A 26 12.03 24.67 -12.10
N ARG A 27 11.07 24.79 -13.03
CA ARG A 27 9.71 25.26 -12.76
C ARG A 27 8.73 24.11 -12.46
N GLY A 28 9.20 22.87 -12.47
CA GLY A 28 8.38 21.68 -12.25
C GLY A 28 7.38 21.40 -13.38
N GLN A 29 7.66 21.86 -14.61
CA GLN A 29 6.86 21.61 -15.81
C GLN A 29 7.42 20.40 -16.56
N TYR A 30 7.33 19.22 -15.94
CA TYR A 30 8.02 18.01 -16.40
C TYR A 30 7.42 17.42 -17.69
N ASP A 31 6.10 17.52 -17.90
CA ASP A 31 5.43 17.10 -19.14
C ASP A 31 5.92 17.88 -20.38
N GLU A 32 6.08 19.19 -20.22
CA GLU A 32 6.57 20.09 -21.28
C GLU A 32 8.06 19.80 -21.57
N ALA A 33 8.84 19.54 -20.52
CA ALA A 33 10.25 19.14 -20.64
C ALA A 33 10.38 17.78 -21.36
N GLU A 34 9.55 16.80 -21.02
CA GLU A 34 9.56 15.48 -21.65
C GLU A 34 9.15 15.55 -23.12
N THR A 35 8.16 16.37 -23.46
CA THR A 35 7.72 16.57 -24.85
C THR A 35 8.87 17.10 -25.71
N LEU A 36 9.63 18.07 -25.21
CA LEU A 36 10.79 18.61 -25.91
C LEU A 36 11.94 17.60 -26.03
N LEU A 37 12.23 16.86 -24.95
CA LEU A 37 13.22 15.79 -24.98
C LEU A 37 12.85 14.69 -25.98
N THR A 38 11.57 14.37 -26.11
CA THR A 38 11.04 13.41 -27.09
C THR A 38 11.32 13.88 -28.51
N GLN A 39 11.01 15.14 -28.80
CA GLN A 39 11.21 15.73 -30.13
C GLN A 39 12.69 15.71 -30.52
N ILE A 40 13.60 16.04 -29.60
CA ILE A 40 15.05 15.98 -29.84
C ILE A 40 15.50 14.55 -30.15
N GLY A 41 15.02 13.55 -29.41
CA GLY A 41 15.36 12.14 -29.64
C GLY A 41 14.85 11.56 -30.97
N THR A 42 13.89 12.21 -31.62
CA THR A 42 13.31 11.76 -32.91
C THR A 42 13.95 12.39 -34.15
N LEU A 43 14.97 13.25 -33.99
CA LEU A 43 15.61 13.93 -35.11
C LEU A 43 16.46 12.96 -35.96
N PRO A 44 16.51 13.11 -37.30
CA PRO A 44 17.27 12.22 -38.18
C PRO A 44 18.76 12.13 -37.84
N ALA A 45 19.37 13.25 -37.43
CA ALA A 45 20.76 13.32 -36.99
C ALA A 45 21.04 12.48 -35.72
N ALA A 46 20.05 12.32 -34.83
CA ALA A 46 20.15 11.47 -33.65
C ALA A 46 19.94 9.99 -34.01
N GLN A 47 19.05 9.69 -34.96
CA GLN A 47 18.69 8.31 -35.34
C GLN A 47 19.66 7.64 -36.33
N GLN A 48 20.40 8.41 -37.14
CA GLN A 48 21.33 7.88 -38.15
C GLN A 48 22.77 7.62 -37.63
N GLY A 49 23.00 7.74 -36.32
CA GLY A 49 24.23 7.27 -35.67
C GLY A 49 25.41 8.25 -35.66
N GLU A 50 25.22 9.52 -36.01
CA GLU A 50 26.31 10.51 -35.95
C GLU A 50 26.59 11.02 -34.53
N ASP A 51 25.71 10.79 -33.55
CA ASP A 51 25.95 11.25 -32.16
C ASP A 51 25.24 10.39 -31.09
N ALA A 52 25.75 9.17 -30.86
CA ALA A 52 25.20 8.22 -29.87
C ALA A 52 25.15 8.78 -28.42
N MET A 53 26.04 9.72 -28.11
CA MET A 53 26.09 10.40 -26.81
C MET A 53 24.86 11.29 -26.58
N LEU A 54 24.36 11.96 -27.63
CA LEU A 54 23.19 12.82 -27.55
C LEU A 54 21.92 12.02 -27.21
N LEU A 55 21.73 10.86 -27.83
CA LEU A 55 20.59 9.97 -27.53
C LEU A 55 20.62 9.46 -26.08
N GLN A 56 21.81 9.13 -25.55
CA GLN A 56 21.97 8.72 -24.16
C GLN A 56 21.66 9.85 -23.18
N ILE A 57 22.09 11.09 -23.49
CA ILE A 57 21.78 12.28 -22.70
C ILE A 57 20.29 12.58 -22.72
N VAL A 58 19.63 12.51 -23.88
CA VAL A 58 18.18 12.70 -24.02
C VAL A 58 17.41 11.64 -23.23
N HIS A 59 17.83 10.38 -23.32
CA HIS A 59 17.20 9.29 -22.59
C HIS A 59 17.34 9.46 -21.06
N ALA A 60 18.55 9.76 -20.58
CA ALA A 60 18.80 10.03 -19.17
C ALA A 60 17.99 11.23 -18.65
N ALA A 61 17.91 12.32 -19.43
CA ALA A 61 17.12 13.50 -19.07
C ALA A 61 15.61 13.20 -18.98
N ARG A 62 15.07 12.31 -19.82
CA ARG A 62 13.65 11.90 -19.76
C ARG A 62 13.37 11.09 -18.50
N LEU A 63 14.23 10.13 -18.18
CA LEU A 63 14.11 9.33 -16.95
C LEU A 63 14.16 10.20 -15.70
N ILE A 64 15.08 11.17 -15.65
CA ILE A 64 15.18 12.11 -14.52
C ILE A 64 13.93 12.99 -14.42
N SER A 65 13.40 13.49 -15.55
CA SER A 65 12.18 14.32 -15.55
C SER A 65 10.96 13.55 -15.05
N GLN A 66 10.78 12.30 -15.50
CA GLN A 66 9.69 11.43 -15.04
C GLN A 66 9.82 11.09 -13.55
N ALA A 67 11.03 10.80 -13.08
CA ALA A 67 11.27 10.54 -11.66
C ALA A 67 10.94 11.76 -10.79
N CYS A 68 11.29 12.98 -11.23
CA CYS A 68 10.93 14.20 -10.51
C CYS A 68 9.42 14.44 -10.44
N ASP A 69 8.67 14.10 -11.49
CA ASP A 69 7.21 14.26 -11.52
C ASP A 69 6.50 13.26 -10.60
N ILE A 70 6.96 12.01 -10.58
CA ILE A 70 6.50 10.96 -9.66
C ILE A 70 6.76 11.39 -8.21
N SER A 71 7.98 11.80 -7.86
CA SER A 71 8.30 12.24 -6.50
C SER A 71 7.50 13.47 -6.05
N ARG A 72 7.15 14.38 -6.97
CA ARG A 72 6.29 15.53 -6.65
C ARG A 72 4.85 15.11 -6.40
N SER A 73 4.34 14.18 -7.20
CA SER A 73 3.00 13.63 -7.06
C SER A 73 2.86 12.85 -5.76
N GLU A 74 3.87 12.06 -5.38
CA GLU A 74 3.95 11.38 -4.09
C GLU A 74 3.99 12.38 -2.93
N ALA A 75 4.85 13.40 -2.99
CA ALA A 75 4.93 14.42 -1.94
C ALA A 75 3.58 15.16 -1.73
N SER A 76 2.89 15.48 -2.84
CA SER A 76 1.54 16.08 -2.80
C SER A 76 0.52 15.14 -2.16
N TRP A 77 0.56 13.85 -2.50
CA TRP A 77 -0.31 12.83 -1.94
C TRP A 77 -0.08 12.63 -0.44
N TYR A 78 1.17 12.51 0.01
CA TYR A 78 1.52 12.39 1.43
C TYR A 78 1.09 13.62 2.23
N GLN A 79 1.26 14.83 1.68
CA GLN A 79 0.81 16.05 2.32
C GLN A 79 -0.71 16.11 2.44
N GLN A 80 -1.44 15.63 1.43
CA GLN A 80 -2.90 15.53 1.47
C GLN A 80 -3.39 14.50 2.51
N GLN A 81 -2.73 13.34 2.62
CA GLN A 81 -3.01 12.33 3.63
C GLN A 81 -2.74 12.84 5.06
N ALA A 82 -1.61 13.51 5.27
CA ALA A 82 -1.25 14.11 6.56
C ALA A 82 -2.30 15.15 7.00
N ASN A 83 -2.75 16.02 6.09
CA ASN A 83 -3.80 17.01 6.39
C ASN A 83 -5.15 16.36 6.74
N ARG A 84 -5.52 15.26 6.07
CA ARG A 84 -6.74 14.49 6.40
C ARG A 84 -6.63 13.82 7.77
N ALA A 85 -5.48 13.24 8.11
CA ALA A 85 -5.24 12.65 9.41
C ALA A 85 -5.29 13.70 10.54
N LEU A 86 -4.70 14.88 10.32
CA LEU A 86 -4.74 15.99 11.28
C LEU A 86 -6.17 16.50 11.50
N SER A 87 -6.95 16.67 10.42
CA SER A 87 -8.35 17.07 10.51
C SER A 87 -9.22 16.04 11.23
N ARG A 88 -8.96 14.74 11.02
CA ARG A 88 -9.69 13.66 11.72
C ARG A 88 -9.33 13.62 13.20
N ALA A 89 -8.05 13.81 13.54
CA ALA A 89 -7.60 13.89 14.92
C ALA A 89 -8.28 15.07 15.65
N GLN A 90 -8.32 16.25 15.04
CA GLN A 90 -9.01 17.41 15.61
C GLN A 90 -10.51 17.15 15.84
N GLN A 91 -11.21 16.56 14.86
CA GLN A 91 -12.63 16.22 15.01
C GLN A 91 -12.89 15.23 16.16
N LEU A 92 -12.00 14.25 16.36
CA LEU A 92 -12.11 13.30 17.47
C LEU A 92 -11.81 13.97 18.81
N THR A 93 -10.85 14.89 18.87
CA THR A 93 -10.55 15.69 20.07
C THR A 93 -11.72 16.58 20.45
N ASP A 94 -12.35 17.25 19.50
CA ASP A 94 -13.53 18.09 19.74
C ASP A 94 -14.70 17.23 20.25
N LEU A 95 -14.93 16.06 19.63
CA LEU A 95 -15.96 15.11 20.07
C LEU A 95 -15.71 14.59 21.50
N LEU A 96 -14.44 14.29 21.84
CA LEU A 96 -14.06 13.89 23.19
C LEU A 96 -14.33 15.01 24.21
N GLY A 97 -14.02 16.26 23.84
CA GLY A 97 -14.34 17.44 24.65
C GLY A 97 -15.83 17.56 24.92
N GLU A 98 -16.66 17.45 23.88
CA GLU A 98 -18.11 17.46 24.01
C GLU A 98 -18.63 16.31 24.90
N MET A 99 -18.04 15.10 24.78
CA MET A 99 -18.41 13.97 25.64
C MET A 99 -18.05 14.20 27.11
N CYS A 100 -16.89 14.82 27.37
CA CYS A 100 -16.46 15.19 28.71
C CYS A 100 -17.36 16.26 29.33
N GLU A 101 -17.80 17.25 28.55
CA GLU A 101 -18.77 18.27 29.00
C GLU A 101 -20.12 17.62 29.36
N VAL A 102 -20.62 16.72 28.51
CA VAL A 102 -21.86 15.96 28.79
C VAL A 102 -21.72 15.10 30.05
N ALA A 103 -20.57 14.46 30.25
CA ALA A 103 -20.30 13.66 31.45
C ALA A 103 -20.18 14.52 32.72
N HIS A 104 -19.58 15.72 32.60
CA HIS A 104 -19.48 16.69 33.69
C HIS A 104 -20.85 17.25 34.07
N GLU A 105 -21.66 17.65 33.09
CA GLU A 105 -23.03 18.13 33.28
C GLU A 105 -23.91 17.04 33.94
N TYR A 106 -23.73 15.77 33.54
CA TYR A 106 -24.37 14.61 34.16
C TYR A 106 -23.91 14.36 35.61
N ALA A 107 -22.63 14.56 35.90
CA ALA A 107 -22.06 14.41 37.24
C ALA A 107 -22.49 15.52 38.21
N GLU A 108 -22.63 16.76 37.73
CA GLU A 108 -23.10 17.90 38.54
C GLU A 108 -24.59 17.86 38.85
N HIS A 109 -25.42 17.42 37.89
CA HIS A 109 -26.89 17.52 37.99
C HIS A 109 -27.60 16.21 38.39
N GLY A 110 -26.83 15.16 38.73
CA GLY A 110 -27.23 13.92 39.41
C GLY A 110 -28.69 13.46 39.24
N TYR A 111 -28.89 12.37 38.49
CA TYR A 111 -30.09 11.50 38.40
C TYR A 111 -31.33 11.94 39.20
N GLN A 112 -32.07 12.94 38.73
CA GLN A 112 -33.45 13.22 39.17
C GLN A 112 -34.45 12.92 38.05
N VAL A 113 -34.57 11.65 37.65
CA VAL A 113 -35.80 11.15 37.01
C VAL A 113 -36.10 9.76 37.54
N GLY A 114 -37.24 9.64 38.21
CA GLY A 114 -37.73 8.40 38.81
C GLY A 114 -38.06 7.32 37.78
N ARG A 115 -38.09 6.07 38.28
CA ARG A 115 -38.57 4.84 37.62
C ARG A 115 -39.70 5.10 36.60
N SER A 116 -39.51 4.67 35.34
CA SER A 116 -40.55 4.03 34.51
C SER A 116 -39.95 3.41 33.23
N GLN A 117 -39.96 2.08 33.20
CA GLN A 117 -39.94 1.14 32.05
C GLN A 117 -38.69 0.99 31.15
N PRO A 118 -38.29 -0.28 30.84
CA PRO A 118 -37.31 -0.57 29.80
C PRO A 118 -37.97 -0.46 28.41
N LEU A 119 -37.28 0.19 27.47
CA LEU A 119 -37.67 0.24 26.06
C LEU A 119 -37.54 -1.15 25.44
N SER A 120 -38.70 -1.75 25.13
CA SER A 120 -38.84 -2.87 24.21
C SER A 120 -38.58 -2.41 22.77
N ASP A 121 -38.16 -3.37 21.95
CA ASP A 121 -38.00 -3.27 20.51
C ASP A 121 -39.21 -2.66 19.77
N ALA A 122 -38.90 -2.13 18.58
CA ALA A 122 -39.79 -1.68 17.49
C ALA A 122 -40.18 -0.18 17.48
N GLY A 123 -40.07 0.38 16.27
CA GLY A 123 -40.12 1.80 15.99
C GLY A 123 -41.45 2.48 16.28
N GLY A 124 -41.35 3.73 16.71
CA GLY A 124 -42.47 4.65 16.84
C GLY A 124 -41.98 5.98 17.40
N ILE A 125 -42.09 7.06 16.61
CA ILE A 125 -42.00 8.43 17.12
C ILE A 125 -43.30 8.71 17.88
N PRO A 126 -43.30 9.14 19.16
CA PRO A 126 -44.48 9.71 19.78
C PRO A 126 -44.49 11.23 19.58
N SER A 127 -45.59 11.71 19.03
CA SER A 127 -45.95 13.11 18.88
C SER A 127 -46.32 13.78 20.21
N ASN A 128 -45.76 14.96 20.41
CA ASN A 128 -46.19 16.12 21.21
C ASN A 128 -47.28 15.96 22.29
N GLY A 129 -46.93 16.30 23.53
CA GLY A 129 -47.85 16.64 24.63
C GLY A 129 -47.10 17.43 25.71
N GLY A 130 -47.46 18.69 25.90
CA GLY A 130 -46.71 19.68 26.68
C GLY A 130 -46.74 19.48 28.20
N GLY A 131 -45.59 19.76 28.82
CA GLY A 131 -45.42 19.85 30.27
C GLY A 131 -44.00 20.33 30.59
N ASN A 132 -43.91 21.49 31.24
CA ASN A 132 -42.69 22.22 31.55
C ASN A 132 -41.72 21.38 32.40
N GLY A 133 -40.57 20.99 31.83
CA GLY A 133 -39.56 20.14 32.47
C GLY A 133 -38.30 20.05 31.61
N ALA A 134 -37.71 21.20 31.28
CA ALA A 134 -36.49 21.30 30.49
C ALA A 134 -35.28 20.87 31.34
N SER A 135 -34.88 19.59 31.26
CA SER A 135 -33.45 19.20 31.42
C SER A 135 -33.12 17.75 31.03
N GLY A 136 -34.08 16.82 31.01
CA GLY A 136 -33.78 15.39 30.74
C GLY A 136 -33.75 15.00 29.26
N THR A 137 -34.67 15.54 28.45
CA THR A 137 -34.88 15.12 27.05
C THR A 137 -33.82 15.65 26.09
N ASN A 138 -33.14 16.76 26.44
CA ASN A 138 -32.16 17.41 25.58
C ASN A 138 -30.77 16.75 25.66
N LEU A 139 -30.42 16.15 26.80
CA LEU A 139 -29.12 15.49 27.00
C LEU A 139 -29.00 14.17 26.23
N TRP A 140 -30.07 13.35 26.24
CA TRP A 140 -30.13 12.10 25.48
C TRP A 140 -30.14 12.34 23.96
N GLN A 141 -30.83 13.39 23.49
CA GLN A 141 -30.80 13.78 22.08
C GLN A 141 -29.41 14.29 21.65
N ARG A 142 -28.73 15.09 22.47
CA ARG A 142 -27.35 15.54 22.24
C ARG A 142 -26.36 14.36 22.23
N PHE A 143 -26.50 13.40 23.16
CA PHE A 143 -25.70 12.18 23.21
C PHE A 143 -25.88 11.31 21.95
N HIS A 144 -27.12 11.06 21.52
CA HIS A 144 -27.37 10.33 20.28
C HIS A 144 -26.95 11.10 19.01
N HIS A 145 -27.03 12.43 19.02
CA HIS A 145 -26.55 13.27 17.92
C HIS A 145 -25.01 13.25 17.82
N ALA A 146 -24.30 13.28 18.96
CA ALA A 146 -22.85 13.09 19.01
C ALA A 146 -22.44 11.69 18.54
N LEU A 147 -23.12 10.63 18.98
CA LEU A 147 -22.90 9.26 18.49
C LEU A 147 -23.19 9.11 16.99
N ARG A 148 -24.23 9.76 16.45
CA ARG A 148 -24.52 9.77 15.01
C ARG A 148 -23.49 10.57 14.21
N ARG A 149 -22.92 11.66 14.74
CA ARG A 149 -21.79 12.36 14.10
C ARG A 149 -20.53 11.49 14.11
N ALA A 150 -20.25 10.78 15.22
CA ALA A 150 -19.12 9.85 15.31
C ALA A 150 -19.27 8.64 14.36
N ALA A 151 -20.49 8.13 14.17
CA ALA A 151 -20.79 7.11 13.16
C ALA A 151 -20.77 7.69 11.72
N GLY A 152 -21.19 8.95 11.55
CA GLY A 152 -21.16 9.68 10.29
C GLY A 152 -19.75 10.04 9.81
N THR A 153 -18.81 10.37 10.71
CA THR A 153 -17.38 10.56 10.38
C THR A 153 -16.68 9.25 10.05
N ALA A 154 -17.19 8.10 10.52
CA ALA A 154 -16.78 6.78 10.04
C ALA A 154 -17.36 6.42 8.66
N GLN A 155 -18.50 6.99 8.26
CA GLN A 155 -19.12 6.82 6.93
C GLN A 155 -18.79 7.92 5.91
N GLN A 156 -18.24 9.07 6.32
CA GLN A 156 -17.76 10.15 5.45
C GLN A 156 -16.32 9.93 4.94
N GLY A 157 -15.95 8.68 4.69
CA GLY A 157 -14.88 8.35 3.73
C GLY A 157 -15.35 8.44 2.27
N ASN A 158 -16.42 9.18 2.00
CA ASN A 158 -17.10 9.24 0.69
C ASN A 158 -16.61 10.43 -0.16
N GLY A 159 -15.30 10.67 -0.19
CA GLY A 159 -14.64 11.63 -1.06
C GLY A 159 -14.34 11.09 -2.48
N HIS A 160 -15.07 10.06 -2.92
CA HIS A 160 -14.79 9.35 -4.17
C HIS A 160 -15.58 9.88 -5.39
N ASN A 161 -16.60 10.74 -5.19
CA ASN A 161 -17.50 11.16 -6.28
C ASN A 161 -17.35 12.60 -6.79
N GLU A 162 -16.45 13.43 -6.22
CA GLU A 162 -16.19 14.80 -6.72
C GLU A 162 -14.84 14.97 -7.44
N LEU A 163 -13.97 13.95 -7.41
CA LEU A 163 -12.68 13.95 -8.13
C LEU A 163 -12.77 13.37 -9.55
N VAL A 164 -13.83 12.60 -9.86
CA VAL A 164 -14.01 11.95 -11.17
C VAL A 164 -14.36 12.95 -12.29
N ALA A 165 -14.78 14.18 -11.96
CA ALA A 165 -15.29 15.14 -12.94
C ALA A 165 -14.23 16.10 -13.55
N LYS A 166 -12.93 15.97 -13.22
CA LYS A 166 -11.90 16.91 -13.72
C LYS A 166 -10.56 16.29 -14.13
N LEU A 167 -10.54 15.01 -14.51
CA LEU A 167 -9.38 14.43 -15.19
C LEU A 167 -9.54 14.60 -16.71
N PRO A 168 -8.49 15.03 -17.45
CA PRO A 168 -8.55 15.09 -18.90
C PRO A 168 -8.83 13.69 -19.44
N ASP A 169 -9.82 13.61 -20.34
CA ASP A 169 -10.30 12.40 -21.02
C ASP A 169 -9.20 11.83 -21.93
N ARG A 170 -8.19 11.20 -21.33
CA ARG A 170 -7.30 10.26 -22.01
C ARG A 170 -7.79 8.87 -21.68
N LYS A 171 -8.54 8.27 -22.61
CA LYS A 171 -8.71 6.81 -22.64
C LYS A 171 -7.33 6.17 -22.47
N PRO A 172 -7.07 5.41 -21.39
CA PRO A 172 -5.85 4.62 -21.32
C PRO A 172 -5.87 3.66 -22.52
N SER A 173 -4.79 3.65 -23.30
CA SER A 173 -4.71 2.87 -24.54
C SER A 173 -4.79 1.35 -24.33
N ARG A 174 -4.82 0.90 -23.06
CA ARG A 174 -5.22 -0.45 -22.62
C ARG A 174 -5.95 -0.36 -21.28
N ALA A 175 -7.01 -1.13 -21.13
CA ALA A 175 -7.67 -1.44 -19.87
C ALA A 175 -6.62 -1.88 -18.83
N THR A 176 -6.53 -1.18 -17.69
CA THR A 176 -5.51 -1.48 -16.66
C THR A 176 -6.16 -1.98 -15.37
N LEU A 177 -5.74 -3.16 -14.92
CA LEU A 177 -6.09 -3.75 -13.63
C LEU A 177 -4.90 -3.65 -12.67
N VAL A 178 -5.07 -2.97 -11.54
CA VAL A 178 -4.06 -2.86 -10.48
C VAL A 178 -4.54 -3.69 -9.30
N VAL A 179 -3.74 -4.66 -8.88
CA VAL A 179 -4.11 -5.59 -7.80
C VAL A 179 -3.07 -5.54 -6.69
N TYR A 180 -3.55 -5.32 -5.47
CA TYR A 180 -2.77 -5.43 -4.25
C TYR A 180 -3.12 -6.72 -3.53
N CYS A 181 -2.11 -7.52 -3.23
CA CYS A 181 -2.18 -8.81 -2.57
C CYS A 181 -1.28 -8.86 -1.34
N LEU A 182 -0.30 -7.97 -1.17
CA LEU A 182 0.56 -7.90 0.02
C LEU A 182 -0.11 -7.05 1.10
N GLY A 183 -0.72 -7.72 2.09
CA GLY A 183 -1.61 -7.09 3.06
C GLY A 183 -3.08 -7.22 2.66
N GLN A 184 -3.81 -6.10 2.66
CA GLN A 184 -5.25 -6.11 2.33
C GLN A 184 -5.46 -6.28 0.83
N PHE A 185 -6.29 -7.25 0.45
CA PHE A 185 -6.61 -7.50 -0.96
C PHE A 185 -7.43 -6.35 -1.56
N CYS A 186 -6.87 -5.65 -2.55
CA CYS A 186 -7.53 -4.56 -3.26
C CYS A 186 -7.41 -4.72 -4.77
N VAL A 187 -8.45 -4.37 -5.51
CA VAL A 187 -8.46 -4.41 -6.97
C VAL A 187 -8.97 -3.07 -7.49
N TYR A 188 -8.26 -2.51 -8.46
CA TYR A 188 -8.63 -1.28 -9.15
C TYR A 188 -8.68 -1.54 -10.66
N TYR A 189 -9.70 -1.02 -11.32
CA TYR A 189 -9.82 -1.01 -12.77
C TYR A 189 -9.87 0.43 -13.27
N ASN A 190 -8.89 0.84 -14.08
CA ASN A 190 -8.74 2.23 -14.54
C ASN A 190 -8.95 3.22 -13.38
N GLU A 191 -8.20 3.03 -12.28
CA GLU A 191 -8.24 3.83 -11.04
C GLU A 191 -9.49 3.66 -10.16
N ARG A 192 -10.55 2.98 -10.64
CA ARG A 192 -11.76 2.73 -9.85
C ARG A 192 -11.63 1.46 -9.02
N ALA A 193 -11.81 1.58 -7.71
CA ALA A 193 -11.82 0.43 -6.81
C ALA A 193 -13.00 -0.51 -7.09
N LEU A 194 -12.72 -1.82 -7.20
CA LEU A 194 -13.71 -2.89 -7.29
C LEU A 194 -13.91 -3.48 -5.89
N ILE A 195 -15.00 -3.05 -5.23
CA ILE A 195 -15.29 -3.39 -3.82
C ILE A 195 -16.50 -4.32 -3.65
N ASN A 196 -17.41 -4.36 -4.63
CA ASN A 196 -18.66 -5.10 -4.56
C ASN A 196 -18.50 -6.54 -5.08
N TRP A 197 -17.85 -7.38 -4.27
CA TRP A 197 -17.66 -8.79 -4.63
C TRP A 197 -18.88 -9.63 -4.25
N PRO A 198 -19.39 -10.52 -5.13
CA PRO A 198 -20.60 -11.31 -4.87
C PRO A 198 -20.49 -12.25 -3.66
N GLY A 199 -19.28 -12.67 -3.32
CA GLY A 199 -19.02 -13.56 -2.20
C GLY A 199 -17.55 -13.90 -2.04
N ARG A 200 -17.21 -14.51 -0.89
CA ARG A 200 -15.83 -14.91 -0.57
C ARG A 200 -15.23 -15.86 -1.59
N LYS A 201 -15.99 -16.88 -2.04
CA LYS A 201 -15.50 -17.86 -3.02
C LYS A 201 -15.19 -17.22 -4.38
N ASN A 202 -15.93 -16.19 -4.79
CA ASN A 202 -15.60 -15.39 -5.97
C ASN A 202 -14.24 -14.68 -5.79
N GLN A 203 -14.01 -14.05 -4.65
CA GLN A 203 -12.73 -13.43 -4.36
C GLN A 203 -11.58 -14.46 -4.34
N SER A 204 -11.77 -15.64 -3.73
CA SER A 204 -10.74 -16.69 -3.69
C SER A 204 -10.35 -17.16 -5.10
N VAL A 205 -11.34 -17.42 -5.98
CA VAL A 205 -11.08 -17.78 -7.38
C VAL A 205 -10.38 -16.64 -8.12
N LEU A 206 -10.81 -15.39 -7.92
CA LEU A 206 -10.15 -14.24 -8.54
C LEU A 206 -8.69 -14.10 -8.07
N LYS A 207 -8.42 -14.19 -6.77
CA LYS A 207 -7.08 -14.14 -6.19
C LYS A 207 -6.18 -15.18 -6.82
N TYR A 208 -6.67 -16.41 -6.99
CA TYR A 208 -5.93 -17.47 -7.66
C TYR A 208 -5.65 -17.15 -9.13
N LEU A 209 -6.63 -16.65 -9.88
CA LEU A 209 -6.44 -16.24 -11.27
C LEU A 209 -5.46 -15.07 -11.40
N VAL A 210 -5.51 -14.09 -10.49
CA VAL A 210 -4.56 -12.97 -10.44
C VAL A 210 -3.16 -13.48 -10.17
N LEU A 211 -2.95 -14.34 -9.18
CA LEU A 211 -1.61 -14.87 -8.87
C LEU A 211 -1.07 -15.82 -9.96
N ASN A 212 -1.92 -16.30 -10.87
CA ASN A 212 -1.56 -17.15 -12.01
C ASN A 212 -1.79 -16.49 -13.37
N HIS A 213 -1.95 -15.16 -13.45
CA HIS A 213 -2.46 -14.48 -14.66
C HIS A 213 -1.62 -14.68 -15.92
N MET A 214 -0.33 -15.00 -15.76
CA MET A 214 0.60 -15.26 -16.87
C MET A 214 0.30 -16.57 -17.63
N ARG A 215 -0.61 -17.42 -17.15
CA ARG A 215 -0.96 -18.70 -17.80
C ARG A 215 -2.45 -19.02 -17.67
N PRO A 216 -3.04 -19.78 -18.62
CA PRO A 216 -4.34 -20.39 -18.42
C PRO A 216 -4.35 -21.36 -17.24
N VAL A 217 -5.46 -21.41 -16.51
CA VAL A 217 -5.70 -22.34 -15.40
C VAL A 217 -6.81 -23.30 -15.79
N GLY A 218 -6.52 -24.59 -15.81
CA GLY A 218 -7.51 -25.64 -16.13
C GLY A 218 -8.71 -25.60 -15.17
N LYS A 219 -9.92 -25.80 -15.70
CA LYS A 219 -11.15 -25.81 -14.88
C LYS A 219 -11.11 -26.88 -13.80
N GLU A 220 -10.52 -28.04 -14.09
CA GLU A 220 -10.41 -29.15 -13.14
C GLU A 220 -9.50 -28.78 -11.95
N VAL A 221 -8.42 -28.01 -12.19
CA VAL A 221 -7.57 -27.46 -11.12
C VAL A 221 -8.37 -26.55 -10.20
N LEU A 222 -9.20 -25.66 -10.76
CA LEU A 222 -10.05 -24.79 -9.95
C LEU A 222 -11.13 -25.58 -9.18
N MET A 223 -11.68 -26.63 -9.80
CA MET A 223 -12.67 -27.51 -9.16
C MET A 223 -12.07 -28.25 -7.96
N GLU A 224 -10.95 -28.94 -8.17
CA GLU A 224 -10.23 -29.68 -7.12
C GLU A 224 -9.78 -28.76 -5.98
N LEU A 225 -9.32 -27.55 -6.32
CA LEU A 225 -8.81 -26.60 -5.32
C LEU A 225 -9.91 -26.01 -4.44
N PHE A 226 -11.03 -25.59 -5.06
CA PHE A 226 -12.04 -24.81 -4.36
C PHE A 226 -13.24 -25.62 -3.88
N TRP A 227 -13.44 -26.83 -4.42
CA TRP A 227 -14.51 -27.77 -4.05
C TRP A 227 -13.98 -29.22 -4.01
N PRO A 228 -12.96 -29.53 -3.19
CA PRO A 228 -12.32 -30.85 -3.15
C PRO A 228 -13.29 -31.99 -2.78
N ASP A 229 -14.30 -31.69 -1.98
CA ASP A 229 -15.26 -32.69 -1.45
C ASP A 229 -16.52 -32.86 -2.32
N SER A 230 -16.63 -32.12 -3.44
CA SER A 230 -17.80 -32.18 -4.32
C SER A 230 -17.60 -33.18 -5.46
N ASP A 231 -18.68 -33.82 -5.91
CA ASP A 231 -18.63 -34.58 -7.15
C ASP A 231 -18.33 -33.65 -8.36
N PRO A 232 -17.77 -34.18 -9.46
CA PRO A 232 -17.30 -33.36 -10.58
C PRO A 232 -18.36 -32.46 -11.21
N ASP A 233 -19.62 -32.90 -11.29
CA ASP A 233 -20.69 -32.10 -11.90
C ASP A 233 -21.16 -30.98 -10.96
N ALA A 234 -21.25 -31.25 -9.65
CA ALA A 234 -21.52 -30.23 -8.64
C ALA A 234 -20.40 -29.17 -8.55
N ALA A 235 -19.14 -29.60 -8.58
CA ALA A 235 -17.99 -28.70 -8.58
C ALA A 235 -17.96 -27.82 -9.83
N ARG A 236 -18.23 -28.40 -11.02
CA ARG A 236 -18.32 -27.65 -12.27
C ARG A 236 -19.44 -26.61 -12.24
N ASN A 237 -20.62 -26.97 -11.75
CA ASN A 237 -21.74 -26.03 -11.62
C ASN A 237 -21.40 -24.88 -10.67
N SER A 238 -20.75 -25.19 -9.54
CA SER A 238 -20.31 -24.19 -8.57
C SER A 238 -19.26 -23.23 -9.15
N LEU A 239 -18.28 -23.77 -9.90
CA LEU A 239 -17.30 -22.97 -10.62
C LEU A 239 -17.96 -22.04 -11.64
N ASN A 240 -18.92 -22.53 -12.42
CA ASN A 240 -19.65 -21.72 -13.40
C ASN A 240 -20.41 -20.56 -12.74
N VAL A 241 -21.06 -20.80 -11.59
CA VAL A 241 -21.74 -19.76 -10.81
C VAL A 241 -20.75 -18.70 -10.31
N VAL A 242 -19.60 -19.13 -9.80
CA VAL A 242 -18.55 -18.22 -9.32
C VAL A 242 -17.98 -17.37 -10.46
N ILE A 243 -17.62 -17.99 -11.59
CA ILE A 243 -17.11 -17.28 -12.75
C ILE A 243 -18.16 -16.32 -13.33
N TYR A 244 -19.43 -16.72 -13.36
CA TYR A 244 -20.52 -15.85 -13.77
C TYR A 244 -20.60 -14.60 -12.87
N GLY A 245 -20.58 -14.77 -11.54
CA GLY A 245 -20.59 -13.65 -10.61
C GLY A 245 -19.39 -12.70 -10.76
N LEU A 246 -18.20 -13.26 -10.99
CA LEU A 246 -17.01 -12.46 -11.30
C LEU A 246 -17.17 -11.66 -12.60
N ARG A 247 -17.67 -12.30 -13.66
CA ARG A 247 -17.95 -11.63 -14.94
C ARG A 247 -18.98 -10.52 -14.81
N GLN A 248 -20.00 -10.67 -13.95
CA GLN A 248 -20.95 -9.57 -13.69
C GLN A 248 -20.28 -8.39 -12.99
N THR A 249 -19.48 -8.66 -11.95
CA THR A 249 -18.74 -7.62 -11.21
C THR A 249 -17.85 -6.80 -12.16
N PHE A 250 -17.14 -7.49 -13.04
CA PHE A 250 -16.28 -6.85 -14.04
C PHE A 250 -17.07 -6.13 -15.14
N ARG A 251 -18.22 -6.67 -15.57
CA ARG A 251 -19.10 -6.03 -16.55
C ARG A 251 -19.71 -4.72 -16.03
N GLU A 252 -19.98 -4.63 -14.73
CA GLU A 252 -20.39 -3.36 -14.10
C GLU A 252 -19.30 -2.29 -14.16
N ALA A 253 -18.03 -2.72 -14.18
CA ALA A 253 -16.88 -1.82 -14.31
C ALA A 253 -16.62 -1.43 -15.77
N ASP A 254 -16.71 -2.39 -16.70
CA ASP A 254 -16.58 -2.19 -18.14
C ASP A 254 -17.43 -3.20 -18.92
N PRO A 255 -18.57 -2.78 -19.48
CA PRO A 255 -19.47 -3.69 -20.20
C PRO A 255 -18.88 -4.25 -21.50
N ASP A 256 -17.93 -3.53 -22.10
CA ASP A 256 -17.39 -3.83 -23.43
C ASP A 256 -16.12 -4.68 -23.36
N PHE A 257 -15.51 -4.80 -22.18
CA PHE A 257 -14.29 -5.58 -21.97
C PHE A 257 -14.58 -6.96 -21.34
N SER A 258 -14.06 -8.01 -21.96
CA SER A 258 -14.13 -9.37 -21.41
C SER A 258 -12.92 -9.65 -20.52
N PHE A 259 -13.09 -9.66 -19.19
CA PHE A 259 -11.99 -9.81 -18.24
C PHE A 259 -11.50 -11.24 -18.04
N ILE A 260 -12.43 -12.22 -18.07
CA ILE A 260 -12.13 -13.63 -17.83
C ILE A 260 -12.55 -14.43 -19.06
N LEU A 261 -11.54 -14.94 -19.77
CA LEU A 261 -11.71 -15.78 -20.96
C LEU A 261 -11.79 -17.25 -20.56
N PHE A 262 -12.47 -18.05 -21.38
CA PHE A 262 -12.50 -19.51 -21.26
C PHE A 262 -12.17 -20.11 -22.63
N LYS A 263 -11.10 -20.90 -22.69
CA LYS A 263 -10.62 -21.56 -23.91
C LYS A 263 -9.86 -22.82 -23.52
N ASP A 264 -9.98 -23.89 -24.32
CA ASP A 264 -9.26 -25.15 -24.12
C ASP A 264 -9.40 -25.69 -22.68
N ASP A 265 -10.64 -25.72 -22.19
CA ASP A 265 -11.02 -26.14 -20.83
C ASP A 265 -10.31 -25.38 -19.68
N SER A 266 -9.84 -24.17 -19.96
CA SER A 266 -9.09 -23.34 -19.02
C SER A 266 -9.66 -21.94 -18.93
N TYR A 267 -9.57 -21.37 -17.73
CA TYR A 267 -9.87 -19.96 -17.45
C TYR A 267 -8.58 -19.13 -17.43
N GLN A 268 -8.65 -17.92 -17.95
CA GLN A 268 -7.52 -16.97 -17.89
C GLN A 268 -8.06 -15.54 -17.75
N LEU A 269 -7.32 -14.69 -17.04
CA LEU A 269 -7.49 -13.24 -17.21
C LEU A 269 -7.11 -12.87 -18.64
N ASN A 270 -7.91 -12.01 -19.26
CA ASN A 270 -7.72 -11.65 -20.67
C ASN A 270 -6.31 -11.10 -20.91
N PRO A 271 -5.50 -11.69 -21.82
CA PRO A 271 -4.15 -11.20 -22.12
C PRO A 271 -4.10 -9.75 -22.66
N ASP A 272 -5.20 -9.24 -23.20
CA ASP A 272 -5.31 -7.83 -23.62
C ASP A 272 -5.49 -6.87 -22.44
N LEU A 273 -5.77 -7.39 -21.24
CA LEU A 273 -5.82 -6.63 -19.99
C LEU A 273 -4.39 -6.37 -19.53
N HIS A 274 -4.02 -5.10 -19.41
CA HIS A 274 -2.78 -4.74 -18.74
C HIS A 274 -2.98 -4.93 -17.23
N ILE A 275 -2.26 -5.86 -16.63
CA ILE A 275 -2.37 -6.15 -15.20
C ILE A 275 -1.06 -5.83 -14.50
N TRP A 276 -1.17 -5.08 -13.40
CA TRP A 276 -0.09 -4.89 -12.44
C TRP A 276 -0.48 -5.56 -11.12
N VAL A 277 0.43 -6.30 -10.52
CA VAL A 277 0.25 -6.98 -9.24
C VAL A 277 1.43 -6.64 -8.35
N ASP A 278 1.17 -6.16 -7.14
CA ASP A 278 2.21 -5.77 -6.17
C ASP A 278 3.19 -6.91 -5.83
N VAL A 279 2.72 -8.16 -5.78
CA VAL A 279 3.55 -9.36 -5.60
C VAL A 279 4.57 -9.51 -6.73
N ASN A 280 4.16 -9.29 -7.98
CA ASN A 280 5.08 -9.38 -9.12
C ASN A 280 6.11 -8.24 -9.05
N ALA A 281 5.66 -7.02 -8.77
CA ALA A 281 6.55 -5.87 -8.63
C ALA A 281 7.55 -6.05 -7.48
N PHE A 282 7.12 -6.61 -6.35
CA PHE A 282 7.97 -6.97 -5.22
C PHE A 282 9.08 -7.93 -5.66
N VAL A 283 8.71 -9.04 -6.33
CA VAL A 283 9.66 -10.06 -6.80
C VAL A 283 10.62 -9.49 -7.85
N GLU A 284 10.15 -8.62 -8.74
CA GLU A 284 11.00 -7.96 -9.74
C GLU A 284 12.08 -7.08 -9.09
N HIS A 285 11.69 -6.24 -8.13
CA HIS A 285 12.61 -5.39 -7.37
C HIS A 285 13.57 -6.21 -6.50
N GLU A 286 13.07 -7.25 -5.83
CA GLU A 286 13.90 -8.15 -5.03
C GLU A 286 14.99 -8.80 -5.90
N GLN A 287 14.61 -9.37 -7.05
CA GLN A 287 15.56 -9.97 -7.98
C GLN A 287 16.56 -8.96 -8.55
N ALA A 288 16.11 -7.73 -8.82
CA ALA A 288 16.98 -6.63 -9.23
C ALA A 288 18.01 -6.29 -8.14
N GLY A 289 17.56 -6.17 -6.88
CA GLY A 289 18.43 -5.93 -5.73
C GLY A 289 19.49 -7.01 -5.58
N TRP A 290 19.10 -8.30 -5.61
CA TRP A 290 20.06 -9.40 -5.51
C TRP A 290 21.03 -9.48 -6.70
N ARG A 291 20.61 -9.08 -7.91
CA ARG A 291 21.53 -8.93 -9.06
C ARG A 291 22.57 -7.85 -8.79
N SER A 292 22.17 -6.71 -8.23
CA SER A 292 23.09 -5.63 -7.87
C SER A 292 24.04 -6.00 -6.73
N VAL A 293 23.58 -6.75 -5.71
CA VAL A 293 24.46 -7.32 -4.67
C VAL A 293 25.57 -8.17 -5.30
N ARG A 294 25.22 -9.08 -6.22
CA ARG A 294 26.21 -9.93 -6.91
C ARG A 294 27.21 -9.15 -7.76
N ARG A 295 26.87 -7.93 -8.18
CA ARG A 295 27.76 -7.01 -8.92
C ARG A 295 28.56 -6.08 -8.02
N GLY A 296 28.33 -6.10 -6.70
CA GLY A 296 28.94 -5.16 -5.76
C GLY A 296 28.31 -3.77 -5.76
N GLU A 297 27.17 -3.59 -6.42
CA GLU A 297 26.48 -2.30 -6.58
C GLU A 297 25.55 -2.02 -5.39
N MET A 298 26.09 -1.93 -4.18
CA MET A 298 25.29 -1.95 -2.94
C MET A 298 24.27 -0.81 -2.83
N ALA A 299 24.60 0.39 -3.32
CA ALA A 299 23.65 1.51 -3.33
C ALA A 299 22.46 1.26 -4.27
N LEU A 300 22.70 0.61 -5.41
CA LEU A 300 21.64 0.23 -6.34
C LEU A 300 20.81 -0.90 -5.73
N ALA A 301 21.45 -1.90 -5.11
CA ALA A 301 20.77 -2.97 -4.41
C ALA A 301 19.83 -2.44 -3.32
N ALA A 302 20.31 -1.52 -2.48
CA ALA A 302 19.50 -0.89 -1.43
C ALA A 302 18.29 -0.13 -2.00
N ARG A 303 18.45 0.55 -3.15
CA ARG A 303 17.32 1.23 -3.81
C ARG A 303 16.25 0.25 -4.29
N GLU A 304 16.66 -0.85 -4.92
CA GLU A 304 15.71 -1.87 -5.37
C GLU A 304 15.02 -2.57 -4.19
N PHE A 305 15.77 -2.92 -3.13
CA PHE A 305 15.18 -3.49 -1.93
C PHE A 305 14.23 -2.53 -1.21
N ALA A 306 14.52 -1.22 -1.15
CA ALA A 306 13.62 -0.23 -0.58
C ALA A 306 12.31 -0.08 -1.40
N ALA A 307 12.37 -0.24 -2.72
CA ALA A 307 11.18 -0.28 -3.56
C ALA A 307 10.33 -1.54 -3.27
N ALA A 308 10.97 -2.70 -3.06
CA ALA A 308 10.28 -3.91 -2.63
C ALA A 308 9.65 -3.75 -1.22
N ASP A 309 10.37 -3.15 -0.27
CA ASP A 309 9.87 -2.86 1.08
C ASP A 309 8.60 -1.99 1.06
N ALA A 310 8.57 -0.96 0.20
CA ALA A 310 7.40 -0.10 0.04
C ALA A 310 6.15 -0.84 -0.49
N LEU A 311 6.33 -1.94 -1.22
CA LEU A 311 5.22 -2.76 -1.73
C LEU A 311 4.70 -3.76 -0.69
N TYR A 312 5.54 -4.18 0.26
CA TYR A 312 5.18 -5.16 1.27
C TYR A 312 4.42 -4.52 2.44
N GLN A 313 3.10 -4.39 2.29
CA GLN A 313 2.22 -3.81 3.33
C GLN A 313 1.71 -4.85 4.34
N GLY A 314 2.06 -6.11 4.16
CA GLY A 314 1.69 -7.21 5.05
C GLY A 314 1.76 -8.57 4.37
N GLN A 315 1.39 -9.62 5.10
CA GLN A 315 1.40 -10.98 4.59
C GLN A 315 0.53 -11.11 3.33
N LEU A 316 0.96 -11.95 2.37
CA LEU A 316 0.22 -12.23 1.14
C LEU A 316 -1.22 -12.68 1.48
N LEU A 317 -2.20 -11.92 1.00
CA LEU A 317 -3.63 -12.15 1.22
C LEU A 317 -3.95 -12.30 2.71
N ALA A 318 -3.61 -11.30 3.53
CA ALA A 318 -3.62 -11.38 5.00
C ALA A 318 -4.99 -11.77 5.60
N ASP A 319 -6.09 -11.45 4.91
CA ASP A 319 -7.45 -11.78 5.35
C ASP A 319 -7.81 -13.26 5.13
N ASP A 320 -7.11 -13.98 4.25
CA ASP A 320 -7.44 -15.33 3.81
C ASP A 320 -6.67 -16.42 4.58
N ARG A 321 -6.66 -16.33 5.90
CA ARG A 321 -5.84 -17.19 6.79
C ARG A 321 -6.06 -18.70 6.64
N TYR A 322 -7.24 -19.11 6.16
CA TYR A 322 -7.65 -20.52 6.02
C TYR A 322 -7.50 -21.09 4.61
N GLU A 323 -7.06 -20.30 3.64
CA GLU A 323 -6.81 -20.79 2.28
C GLU A 323 -5.46 -21.53 2.28
N GLU A 324 -5.44 -22.86 2.28
CA GLU A 324 -4.19 -23.64 2.40
C GLU A 324 -3.29 -23.51 1.16
N TRP A 325 -3.88 -23.32 -0.01
CA TRP A 325 -3.16 -23.27 -1.29
C TRP A 325 -2.19 -22.10 -1.43
N ILE A 326 -2.33 -21.06 -0.61
CA ILE A 326 -1.45 -19.88 -0.60
C ILE A 326 -0.31 -20.00 0.41
N ALA A 327 -0.38 -20.95 1.35
CA ALA A 327 0.57 -21.07 2.45
C ALA A 327 2.03 -21.20 1.97
N PRO A 328 2.35 -21.99 0.92
CA PRO A 328 3.72 -22.07 0.40
C PRO A 328 4.23 -20.73 -0.17
N GLN A 329 3.39 -19.99 -0.90
CA GLN A 329 3.77 -18.67 -1.43
C GLN A 329 3.93 -17.63 -0.31
N ARG A 330 3.06 -17.66 0.71
CA ARG A 330 3.20 -16.80 1.91
C ARG A 330 4.56 -17.00 2.57
N GLN A 331 4.92 -18.25 2.86
CA GLN A 331 6.19 -18.57 3.51
C GLN A 331 7.39 -18.11 2.67
N THR A 332 7.31 -18.31 1.35
CA THR A 332 8.38 -17.93 0.42
C THR A 332 8.58 -16.42 0.38
N LEU A 333 7.49 -15.65 0.26
CA LEU A 333 7.55 -14.18 0.25
C LEU A 333 7.97 -13.60 1.60
N GLU A 334 7.52 -14.18 2.71
CA GLU A 334 7.93 -13.75 4.05
C GLU A 334 9.43 -13.98 4.28
N THR A 335 9.94 -15.16 3.89
CA THR A 335 11.37 -15.46 3.96
C THR A 335 12.19 -14.51 3.09
N SER A 336 11.72 -14.26 1.87
CA SER A 336 12.32 -13.30 0.93
C SER A 336 12.35 -11.88 1.52
N TYR A 337 11.25 -11.44 2.13
CA TYR A 337 11.14 -10.13 2.76
C TYR A 337 12.07 -9.99 3.97
N LEU A 338 12.18 -11.00 4.82
CA LEU A 338 13.14 -11.01 5.93
C LEU A 338 14.59 -10.89 5.43
N ASN A 339 14.94 -11.58 4.34
CA ASN A 339 16.28 -11.51 3.76
C ASN A 339 16.62 -10.12 3.22
N LEU A 340 15.69 -9.47 2.52
CA LEU A 340 15.93 -8.11 2.00
C LEU A 340 15.96 -7.06 3.12
N LEU A 341 15.16 -7.21 4.17
CA LEU A 341 15.22 -6.36 5.36
C LEU A 341 16.57 -6.48 6.09
N ASP A 342 17.16 -7.68 6.19
CA ASP A 342 18.49 -7.83 6.78
C ASP A 342 19.58 -7.16 5.92
N GLU A 343 19.49 -7.24 4.59
CA GLU A 343 20.41 -6.52 3.70
C GLU A 343 20.26 -4.99 3.80
N LEU A 344 19.03 -4.46 3.83
CA LEU A 344 18.79 -3.04 4.09
C LEU A 344 19.36 -2.63 5.46
N GLY A 345 19.13 -3.44 6.49
CA GLY A 345 19.69 -3.23 7.83
C GLY A 345 21.22 -3.18 7.81
N ARG A 346 21.89 -4.09 7.08
CA ARG A 346 23.36 -4.09 6.91
C ARG A 346 23.83 -2.84 6.20
N TYR A 347 23.24 -2.53 5.05
CA TYR A 347 23.61 -1.38 4.23
C TYR A 347 23.55 -0.06 5.00
N PHE A 348 22.43 0.22 5.68
CA PHE A 348 22.28 1.46 6.44
C PHE A 348 23.17 1.49 7.70
N THR A 349 23.47 0.33 8.31
CA THR A 349 24.45 0.26 9.40
C THR A 349 25.85 0.65 8.93
N GLU A 350 26.28 0.15 7.76
CA GLU A 350 27.57 0.48 7.15
C GLU A 350 27.64 1.94 6.70
N ALA A 351 26.53 2.48 6.19
CA ALA A 351 26.38 3.90 5.87
C ALA A 351 26.31 4.82 7.10
N LYS A 352 26.32 4.25 8.33
CA LYS A 352 26.14 4.95 9.61
C LYS A 352 24.80 5.69 9.76
N ASP A 353 23.81 5.34 8.94
CA ASP A 353 22.43 5.75 9.15
C ASP A 353 21.75 4.78 10.11
N TYR A 354 22.08 4.94 11.39
CA TYR A 354 21.56 4.08 12.45
C TYR A 354 20.06 4.25 12.68
N GLY A 355 19.47 5.36 12.24
CA GLY A 355 18.02 5.59 12.34
C GLY A 355 17.26 4.68 11.39
N THR A 356 17.65 4.69 10.11
CA THR A 356 17.03 3.86 9.08
C THR A 356 17.35 2.38 9.30
N ALA A 357 18.58 2.03 9.69
CA ALA A 357 18.93 0.65 10.05
C ALA A 357 18.06 0.11 11.20
N ALA A 358 17.85 0.92 12.26
CA ALA A 358 16.99 0.54 13.38
C ALA A 358 15.52 0.36 12.97
N MET A 359 15.04 1.13 11.99
CA MET A 359 13.69 0.98 11.44
C MET A 359 13.51 -0.39 10.79
N HIS A 360 14.40 -0.79 9.86
CA HIS A 360 14.31 -2.11 9.23
C HIS A 360 14.47 -3.26 10.23
N CYS A 361 15.34 -3.13 11.25
CA CYS A 361 15.42 -4.14 12.31
C CYS A 361 14.12 -4.29 13.11
N ARG A 362 13.42 -3.18 13.40
CA ARG A 362 12.13 -3.25 14.11
C ARG A 362 11.06 -3.91 13.23
N THR A 363 11.01 -3.58 11.94
CA THR A 363 10.11 -4.24 10.99
C THR A 363 10.40 -5.74 10.94
N MET A 364 11.66 -6.14 10.82
CA MET A 364 12.08 -7.53 10.83
C MET A 364 11.65 -8.26 12.11
N LEU A 365 11.84 -7.63 13.28
CA LEU A 365 11.44 -8.19 14.58
C LEU A 365 9.92 -8.22 14.81
N SER A 366 9.15 -7.45 14.06
CA SER A 366 7.68 -7.55 14.09
C SER A 366 7.14 -8.76 13.33
N ILE A 367 7.96 -9.33 12.44
CA ILE A 367 7.65 -10.52 11.63
C ILE A 367 8.27 -11.76 12.29
N ASP A 368 9.58 -11.71 12.56
CA ASP A 368 10.31 -12.74 13.29
C ASP A 368 10.93 -12.14 14.55
N SER A 369 10.19 -12.23 15.65
CA SER A 369 10.64 -11.73 16.95
C SER A 369 11.85 -12.48 17.51
N CYS A 370 12.11 -13.70 17.04
CA CYS A 370 13.23 -14.54 17.44
C CYS A 370 14.50 -14.27 16.64
N HIS A 371 14.48 -13.34 15.68
CA HIS A 371 15.64 -13.04 14.84
C HIS A 371 16.77 -12.34 15.62
N GLU A 372 17.63 -13.13 16.25
CA GLU A 372 18.68 -12.66 17.15
C GLU A 372 19.68 -11.72 16.46
N GLY A 373 19.95 -11.93 15.16
CA GLY A 373 20.79 -11.03 14.37
C GLY A 373 20.24 -9.60 14.30
N ALA A 374 18.90 -9.46 14.21
CA ALA A 374 18.24 -8.17 14.17
C ALA A 374 18.25 -7.49 15.54
N HIS A 375 18.05 -8.25 16.62
CA HIS A 375 18.23 -7.76 17.99
C HIS A 375 19.65 -7.18 18.19
N ARG A 376 20.70 -7.92 17.81
CA ARG A 376 22.09 -7.45 17.91
C ARG A 376 22.34 -6.19 17.09
N ARG A 377 21.82 -6.12 15.85
CA ARG A 377 21.98 -4.94 14.99
C ARG A 377 21.27 -3.72 15.58
N LEU A 378 20.07 -3.90 16.12
CA LEU A 378 19.31 -2.85 16.78
C LEU A 378 20.00 -2.35 18.06
N MET A 379 20.56 -3.25 18.87
CA MET A 379 21.40 -2.89 20.02
C MET A 379 22.59 -2.01 19.62
N ARG A 380 23.30 -2.37 18.54
CA ARG A 380 24.40 -1.56 17.99
C ARG A 380 23.92 -0.20 17.50
N CYS A 381 22.78 -0.14 16.82
CA CYS A 381 22.20 1.13 16.36
C CYS A 381 21.91 2.07 17.53
N TYR A 382 21.33 1.56 18.62
CA TYR A 382 21.08 2.35 19.83
C TYR A 382 22.37 2.81 20.51
N GLN A 383 23.38 1.93 20.61
CA GLN A 383 24.69 2.27 21.17
C GLN A 383 25.34 3.43 20.39
N GLN A 384 25.34 3.37 19.05
CA GLN A 384 25.95 4.40 18.21
C GLN A 384 25.20 5.74 18.25
N GLN A 385 23.92 5.72 18.64
CA GLN A 385 23.11 6.92 18.86
C GLN A 385 23.20 7.45 20.31
N GLY A 386 24.03 6.84 21.18
CA GLY A 386 24.13 7.20 22.60
C GLY A 386 22.92 6.77 23.44
N GLN A 387 22.02 5.94 22.90
CA GLN A 387 20.80 5.47 23.55
C GLN A 387 21.04 4.13 24.27
N TYR A 388 22.06 4.08 25.13
CA TYR A 388 22.51 2.85 25.81
C TYR A 388 21.39 2.13 26.56
N HIS A 389 20.50 2.87 27.23
CA HIS A 389 19.36 2.30 27.94
C HIS A 389 18.42 1.49 27.03
N LEU A 390 18.23 1.92 25.78
CA LEU A 390 17.44 1.17 24.79
C LEU A 390 18.18 -0.08 24.31
N ALA A 391 19.50 -0.01 24.16
CA ALA A 391 20.30 -1.19 23.80
C ALA A 391 20.23 -2.29 24.88
N LEU A 392 20.33 -1.92 26.16
CA LEU A 392 20.19 -2.88 27.27
C LEU A 392 18.76 -3.45 27.34
N ARG A 393 17.73 -2.60 27.18
CA ARG A 393 16.34 -3.05 27.11
C ARG A 393 16.11 -4.03 25.97
N GLN A 394 16.72 -3.79 24.80
CA GLN A 394 16.60 -4.67 23.65
C GLN A 394 17.20 -6.06 23.91
N PHE A 395 18.32 -6.15 24.63
CA PHE A 395 18.88 -7.44 25.05
C PHE A 395 17.92 -8.23 25.94
N HIS A 396 17.27 -7.57 26.90
CA HIS A 396 16.29 -8.22 27.76
C HIS A 396 15.08 -8.71 26.96
N LEU A 397 14.58 -7.92 26.01
CA LEU A 397 13.51 -8.35 25.10
C LEU A 397 13.93 -9.56 24.26
N CYS A 398 15.15 -9.56 23.72
CA CYS A 398 15.70 -10.70 22.99
C CYS A 398 15.74 -11.96 23.88
N THR A 399 16.19 -11.82 25.13
CA THR A 399 16.27 -12.93 26.08
C THR A 399 14.89 -13.49 26.42
N GLU A 400 13.92 -12.60 26.70
CA GLU A 400 12.54 -12.99 27.02
C GLU A 400 11.88 -13.74 25.85
N VAL A 401 12.02 -13.24 24.63
CA VAL A 401 11.39 -13.85 23.45
C VAL A 401 12.04 -15.19 23.09
N LEU A 402 13.37 -15.30 23.11
CA LEU A 402 14.05 -16.56 22.83
C LEU A 402 13.72 -17.66 23.85
N GLU A 403 13.60 -17.28 25.13
CA GLU A 403 13.18 -18.23 26.17
C GLU A 403 11.72 -18.64 25.98
N ARG A 404 10.82 -17.68 25.74
CA ARG A 404 9.39 -17.95 25.61
C ARG A 404 9.03 -18.79 24.38
N GLU A 405 9.61 -18.48 23.22
CA GLU A 405 9.22 -19.08 21.94
C GLU A 405 10.08 -20.30 21.58
N LEU A 406 11.35 -20.33 21.99
CA LEU A 406 12.30 -21.37 21.59
C LEU A 406 12.89 -22.15 22.77
N SER A 407 12.62 -21.77 24.02
CA SER A 407 13.25 -22.36 25.23
C SER A 407 14.78 -22.33 25.15
N THR A 408 15.34 -21.22 24.64
CA THR A 408 16.78 -21.05 24.48
C THR A 408 17.26 -19.71 25.04
N SER A 409 18.50 -19.71 25.53
CA SER A 409 19.20 -18.48 25.92
C SER A 409 19.87 -17.78 24.71
N PRO A 410 20.12 -16.46 24.79
CA PRO A 410 20.87 -15.74 23.76
C PRO A 410 22.24 -16.35 23.49
N SER A 411 22.68 -16.28 22.24
CA SER A 411 23.99 -16.76 21.81
C SER A 411 25.12 -15.97 22.46
N PRO A 412 26.34 -16.56 22.54
CA PRO A 412 27.51 -15.89 23.12
C PRO A 412 27.79 -14.52 22.49
N ALA A 413 27.59 -14.36 21.17
CA ALA A 413 27.79 -13.10 20.47
C ALA A 413 26.87 -11.98 20.99
N THR A 414 25.63 -12.31 21.35
CA THR A 414 24.65 -11.37 21.89
C THR A 414 24.97 -10.99 23.32
N VAL A 415 25.35 -11.97 24.15
CA VAL A 415 25.80 -11.74 25.53
C VAL A 415 27.07 -10.90 25.58
N THR A 416 28.06 -11.17 24.71
CA THR A 416 29.28 -10.36 24.61
C THR A 416 28.96 -8.91 24.24
N LEU A 417 28.07 -8.67 23.27
CA LEU A 417 27.66 -7.32 22.89
C LEU A 417 26.99 -6.58 24.07
N TYR A 418 26.10 -7.25 24.81
CA TYR A 418 25.49 -6.68 26.01
C TYR A 418 26.54 -6.25 27.04
N ASN A 419 27.49 -7.15 27.37
CA ASN A 419 28.54 -6.85 28.34
C ASN A 419 29.43 -5.67 27.91
N GLN A 420 29.74 -5.56 26.61
CA GLN A 420 30.51 -4.43 26.06
C GLN A 420 29.77 -3.10 26.20
N ILE A 421 28.47 -3.10 25.90
CA ILE A 421 27.61 -1.90 26.01
C ILE A 421 27.47 -1.50 27.48
N ALA A 422 27.21 -2.47 28.38
CA ALA A 422 27.06 -2.23 29.81
C ALA A 422 28.35 -1.69 30.46
N ALA A 423 29.52 -2.11 30.00
CA ALA A 423 30.81 -1.59 30.46
C ALA A 423 31.15 -0.20 29.91
N SER A 424 30.42 0.30 28.91
CA SER A 424 30.62 1.62 28.30
C SER A 424 29.75 2.72 28.93
N LEU A 425 28.92 2.35 29.91
CA LEU A 425 28.16 3.25 30.79
C LEU A 425 29.00 3.63 32.01
#